data_AF-A0A1H4LAL9-F1
#
_entry.id   AF-A0A1H4LAL9-F1
#
_cell.length_a   1.000
_cell.length_b   1.000
_cell.length_c   1.000
_cell.angle_alpha   90.00
_cell.angle_beta   90.00
_cell.angle_gamma   90.00
#
_symmetry.space_group_name_H-M   'P 1'
#
loop_
_entity.id
_entity.type
_entity.pdbx_description
1 polymer ?
#
loop_
_entity_poly.entity_id
_entity_poly.type
_entity_poly.pdbx_seq_one_letter_code
_entity_poly.pdbx_strand_id
1 'polypeptide(L)'
;MKYVFNYLVLMVLVTSCSKIEENNDPIIGIWQHTVKTATNENKMVVDNEEWIFNDVYLGRFHGYNKGQVVYLTDFSWSVHDGIYIVSYPGTDFPDDFVKMEETDDGTILMRTEGKLFAEKQ
;
A
#
# COMPACT_ATOMS: atom_id res chain seq x y z
N MET A 1 13.18 -54.52 3.87
CA MET A 1 12.94 -53.16 4.41
C MET A 1 13.85 -52.09 3.80
N LYS A 2 14.13 -52.12 2.48
CA LYS A 2 14.95 -51.09 1.80
C LYS A 2 14.12 -50.21 0.84
N TYR A 3 13.03 -50.77 0.32
CA TYR A 3 12.13 -50.08 -0.62
C TYR A 3 11.10 -49.18 0.08
N VAL A 4 10.69 -49.51 1.32
CA VAL A 4 9.69 -48.72 2.07
C VAL A 4 10.23 -47.34 2.46
N PHE A 5 11.54 -47.24 2.73
CA PHE A 5 12.18 -45.97 3.09
C PHE A 5 12.31 -45.02 1.89
N ASN A 6 12.49 -45.55 0.67
CA ASN A 6 12.58 -44.73 -0.54
C ASN A 6 11.24 -44.09 -0.96
N TYR A 7 10.11 -44.75 -0.71
CA TYR A 7 8.80 -44.16 -0.99
C TYR A 7 8.44 -43.01 -0.03
N LEU A 8 8.92 -43.05 1.22
CA LEU A 8 8.67 -41.99 2.19
C LEU A 8 9.34 -40.67 1.80
N VAL A 9 10.57 -40.73 1.27
CA VAL A 9 11.34 -39.53 0.88
C VAL A 9 10.71 -38.82 -0.32
N LEU A 10 10.10 -39.55 -1.26
CA LEU A 10 9.44 -38.95 -2.42
C LEU A 10 8.16 -38.16 -2.05
N MET A 11 7.49 -38.54 -0.96
CA MET A 11 6.22 -37.93 -0.54
C MET A 11 6.40 -36.58 0.16
N VAL A 12 7.58 -36.31 0.74
CA VAL A 12 7.88 -35.06 1.45
C VAL A 12 8.23 -33.91 0.49
N LEU A 13 8.65 -34.22 -0.75
CA LEU A 13 9.07 -33.21 -1.72
C LEU A 13 7.93 -32.55 -2.49
N VAL A 14 6.70 -33.07 -2.40
CA VAL A 14 5.52 -32.53 -3.14
C VAL A 14 4.57 -31.70 -2.26
N THR A 15 4.81 -31.61 -0.95
CA THR A 15 3.90 -30.94 0.00
C THR A 15 4.40 -29.59 0.50
N SER A 16 5.59 -29.14 0.09
CA SER A 16 6.19 -27.88 0.56
C SER A 16 5.95 -26.68 -0.35
N CYS A 17 5.08 -26.76 -1.36
CA CYS A 17 4.54 -25.56 -1.98
C CYS A 17 3.54 -24.93 -1.00
N SER A 18 4.02 -24.07 -0.10
CA SER A 18 3.12 -23.25 0.72
C SER A 18 2.26 -22.44 -0.24
N LYS A 19 0.94 -22.61 -0.16
CA LYS A 19 0.00 -21.73 -0.87
C LYS A 19 0.27 -20.30 -0.39
N ILE A 20 0.63 -19.40 -1.30
CA ILE A 20 0.75 -17.98 -1.00
C ILE A 20 -0.66 -17.51 -0.62
N GLU A 21 -0.79 -16.92 0.56
CA GLU A 21 -2.07 -16.34 0.99
C GLU A 21 -2.35 -15.12 0.11
N GLU A 22 -3.45 -15.16 -0.63
CA GLU A 22 -3.89 -14.04 -1.45
C GLU A 22 -4.46 -12.95 -0.56
N ASN A 23 -3.88 -11.76 -0.62
CA ASN A 23 -4.41 -10.58 0.02
C ASN A 23 -5.30 -9.82 -0.98
N ASN A 24 -6.61 -9.81 -0.71
CA ASN A 24 -7.61 -9.14 -1.53
C ASN A 24 -8.22 -7.95 -0.79
N ASP A 25 -7.44 -7.30 0.08
CA ASP A 25 -7.90 -6.13 0.83
C ASP A 25 -8.38 -5.01 -0.12
N PRO A 26 -9.53 -4.38 0.12
CA PRO A 26 -10.09 -3.36 -0.75
C PRO A 26 -9.20 -2.11 -0.87
N ILE A 27 -8.22 -1.89 0.02
CA ILE A 27 -7.26 -0.78 -0.13
C ILE A 27 -6.34 -0.98 -1.32
N ILE A 28 -6.15 -2.22 -1.78
CA ILE A 28 -5.31 -2.52 -2.94
C ILE A 28 -5.82 -1.76 -4.18
N GLY A 29 -4.89 -1.14 -4.90
CA GLY A 29 -5.18 -0.29 -6.04
C GLY A 29 -4.45 1.05 -5.99
N ILE A 30 -4.86 1.94 -6.89
CA ILE A 30 -4.29 3.28 -7.04
C ILE A 30 -5.24 4.30 -6.41
N TRP A 31 -4.67 5.20 -5.63
CA TRP A 31 -5.37 6.28 -4.96
C TRP A 31 -4.67 7.59 -5.28
N GLN A 32 -5.43 8.67 -5.46
CA GLN A 32 -4.89 9.95 -5.88
C GLN A 32 -5.46 11.13 -5.10
N HIS A 33 -4.69 12.20 -4.97
CA HIS A 33 -5.13 13.45 -4.36
C HIS A 33 -4.46 14.65 -5.03
N THR A 34 -5.29 15.51 -5.65
CA THR A 34 -4.81 16.78 -6.18
C THR A 34 -4.62 17.80 -5.07
N VAL A 35 -3.39 18.28 -4.89
CA VAL A 35 -3.03 19.28 -3.87
C VAL A 35 -2.75 20.62 -4.54
N LYS A 36 -3.18 21.73 -3.92
CA LYS A 36 -3.05 23.07 -4.54
C LYS A 36 -1.60 23.50 -4.77
N THR A 37 -0.68 23.04 -3.91
CA THR A 37 0.79 23.05 -4.00
C THR A 37 1.29 22.78 -2.58
N ALA A 38 1.98 21.68 -2.34
CA ALA A 38 2.68 21.43 -1.08
C ALA A 38 4.19 21.52 -1.30
N THR A 39 4.88 22.29 -0.46
CA THR A 39 6.34 22.18 -0.30
C THR A 39 6.64 21.24 0.84
N ASN A 40 7.23 20.09 0.57
CA ASN A 40 7.80 19.23 1.60
C ASN A 40 9.11 19.82 2.14
N GLU A 41 9.69 19.22 3.19
CA GLU A 41 10.92 19.71 3.84
C GLU A 41 12.11 19.83 2.86
N ASN A 42 12.08 19.04 1.79
CA ASN A 42 13.02 19.08 0.67
C ASN A 42 12.71 20.16 -0.38
N LYS A 43 11.74 21.05 -0.13
CA LYS A 43 11.29 22.14 -1.02
C LYS A 43 10.77 21.67 -2.39
N MET A 44 10.38 20.40 -2.53
CA MET A 44 9.75 19.93 -3.76
C MET A 44 8.30 20.41 -3.81
N VAL A 45 7.93 20.96 -4.95
CA VAL A 45 6.58 21.42 -5.25
C VAL A 45 5.83 20.24 -5.85
N VAL A 46 4.76 19.79 -5.19
CA VAL A 46 3.87 18.73 -5.65
C VAL A 46 2.47 19.30 -5.87
N ASP A 47 1.82 18.94 -6.99
CA ASP A 47 0.42 19.30 -7.33
C ASP A 47 -0.52 18.09 -7.41
N ASN A 48 0.01 16.86 -7.47
CA ASN A 48 -0.76 15.64 -7.38
C ASN A 48 0.03 14.54 -6.66
N GLU A 49 -0.66 13.78 -5.82
CA GLU A 49 -0.11 12.69 -5.03
C GLU A 49 -0.80 11.38 -5.42
N GLU A 50 -0.04 10.29 -5.52
CA GLU A 50 -0.54 8.97 -5.90
C GLU A 50 0.03 7.90 -4.95
N TRP A 51 -0.83 7.03 -4.44
CA TRP A 51 -0.48 5.88 -3.62
C TRP A 51 -0.92 4.60 -4.31
N ILE A 52 0.03 3.70 -4.55
CA ILE A 52 -0.19 2.41 -5.20
C ILE A 52 -0.03 1.32 -4.13
N PHE A 53 -1.13 0.79 -3.61
CA PHE A 53 -1.15 -0.28 -2.62
C PHE A 53 -1.10 -1.64 -3.34
N ASN A 54 -0.17 -2.51 -2.95
CA ASN A 54 -0.09 -3.88 -3.45
C ASN A 54 -0.53 -4.92 -2.39
N ASP A 55 -0.60 -6.18 -2.80
CA ASP A 55 -1.07 -7.32 -2.00
C ASP A 55 -0.06 -7.83 -0.97
N VAL A 56 1.17 -7.31 -0.93
CA VAL A 56 2.24 -7.75 -0.02
C VAL A 56 2.54 -6.74 1.09
N TYR A 57 1.56 -5.93 1.49
CA TYR A 57 1.68 -4.93 2.57
C TYR A 57 2.73 -3.85 2.28
N LEU A 58 3.02 -3.64 1.00
CA LEU A 58 3.90 -2.60 0.49
C LEU A 58 3.15 -1.74 -0.51
N GLY A 59 3.75 -0.61 -0.85
CA GLY A 59 3.22 0.26 -1.88
C GLY A 59 4.23 1.28 -2.32
N ARG A 60 3.82 2.09 -3.29
CA ARG A 60 4.64 3.16 -3.84
C ARG A 60 3.88 4.48 -3.83
N PHE A 61 4.54 5.50 -3.33
CA PHE A 61 4.09 6.88 -3.40
C PHE A 61 4.76 7.59 -4.57
N HIS A 62 3.98 8.31 -5.36
CA HIS A 62 4.48 9.28 -6.35
C HIS A 62 3.97 10.68 -6.04
N GLY A 63 4.89 11.63 -5.98
CA GLY A 63 4.58 13.06 -6.00
C GLY A 63 4.82 13.62 -7.40
N TYR A 64 3.81 14.24 -7.99
CA TYR A 64 3.86 14.84 -9.31
C TYR A 64 3.92 16.38 -9.24
N ASN A 65 4.53 16.97 -10.25
CA ASN A 65 4.44 18.40 -10.55
C ASN A 65 4.22 18.56 -12.05
N LYS A 66 3.07 19.12 -12.44
CA LYS A 66 2.69 19.34 -13.85
C LYS A 66 2.80 18.04 -14.67
N GLY A 67 2.35 16.94 -14.08
CA GLY A 67 2.33 15.61 -14.70
C GLY A 67 3.69 14.89 -14.75
N GLN A 68 4.74 15.43 -14.14
CA GLN A 68 6.04 14.76 -14.03
C GLN A 68 6.26 14.28 -12.61
N VAL A 69 6.73 13.04 -12.44
CA VAL A 69 7.14 12.52 -11.12
C VAL A 69 8.36 13.30 -10.64
N VAL A 70 8.23 14.00 -9.52
CA VAL A 70 9.31 14.76 -8.87
C VAL A 70 9.77 14.12 -7.57
N TYR A 71 8.97 13.21 -7.01
CA TYR A 71 9.33 12.44 -5.82
C TYR A 71 8.74 11.04 -5.90
N LEU A 72 9.51 10.06 -5.40
CA LEU A 72 9.10 8.67 -5.35
C LEU A 72 9.68 8.06 -4.07
N THR A 73 8.83 7.37 -3.32
CA THR A 73 9.26 6.54 -2.19
C THR A 73 8.39 5.30 -2.11
N ASP A 74 8.95 4.22 -1.60
CA ASP A 74 8.15 3.06 -1.21
C ASP A 74 7.58 3.30 0.20
N PHE A 75 6.46 2.66 0.50
CA PHE A 75 5.83 2.65 1.81
C PHE A 75 5.42 1.22 2.19
N SER A 76 5.25 0.98 3.49
CA SER A 76 4.58 -0.21 4.01
C SER A 76 3.21 0.15 4.53
N TRP A 77 2.28 -0.80 4.52
CA TRP A 77 0.95 -0.58 5.08
C TRP A 77 0.47 -1.77 5.90
N SER A 78 -0.35 -1.49 6.91
CA SER A 78 -1.06 -2.50 7.70
C SER A 78 -2.46 -2.01 8.03
N VAL A 79 -3.32 -2.91 8.55
CA VAL A 79 -4.66 -2.57 9.00
C VAL A 79 -4.90 -3.12 10.39
N HIS A 80 -5.41 -2.27 11.28
CA HIS A 80 -5.78 -2.62 12.66
C HIS A 80 -7.13 -1.98 12.99
N ASP A 81 -8.12 -2.80 13.36
CA ASP A 81 -9.48 -2.34 13.69
C ASP A 81 -10.11 -1.43 12.62
N GLY A 82 -9.85 -1.74 11.34
CA GLY A 82 -10.36 -0.98 10.19
C GLY A 82 -9.65 0.36 9.93
N ILE A 83 -8.56 0.64 10.65
CA ILE A 83 -7.68 1.78 10.41
C ILE A 83 -6.44 1.27 9.68
N TYR A 84 -6.20 1.81 8.50
CA TYR A 84 -4.97 1.56 7.75
C TYR A 84 -3.87 2.49 8.25
N ILE A 85 -2.68 1.95 8.41
CA ILE A 85 -1.47 2.67 8.78
C ILE A 85 -0.55 2.63 7.57
N VAL A 86 -0.15 3.79 7.07
CA VAL A 86 0.79 3.94 5.95
C VAL A 86 2.08 4.55 6.47
N SER A 87 3.18 3.83 6.35
CA SER A 87 4.49 4.22 6.88
C SER A 87 5.53 4.34 5.77
N TYR A 88 6.34 5.41 5.82
CA TYR A 88 7.30 5.75 4.77
C TYR A 88 8.75 5.61 5.28
N PRO A 89 9.25 4.37 5.46
CA PRO A 89 10.57 4.14 6.04
C PRO A 89 11.68 4.76 5.18
N GLY A 90 12.63 5.42 5.83
CA GLY A 90 13.74 6.12 5.15
C GLY A 90 13.39 7.53 4.67
N THR A 91 12.23 8.07 5.05
CA THR A 91 11.84 9.46 4.84
C THR A 91 11.47 10.12 6.17
N ASP A 92 11.33 11.44 6.17
CA ASP A 92 10.83 12.21 7.33
C ASP A 92 9.29 12.35 7.31
N PHE A 93 8.59 11.61 6.46
CA PHE A 93 7.13 11.66 6.42
C PHE A 93 6.54 10.99 7.65
N PRO A 94 5.53 11.61 8.30
CA PRO A 94 4.81 10.96 9.38
C PRO A 94 4.00 9.78 8.83
N ASP A 95 3.68 8.84 9.72
CA ASP A 95 2.70 7.81 9.39
C ASP A 95 1.32 8.44 9.16
N ASP A 96 0.62 7.98 8.12
CA ASP A 96 -0.78 8.31 7.91
C ASP A 96 -1.68 7.23 8.52
N PHE A 97 -2.70 7.67 9.25
CA PHE A 97 -3.75 6.82 9.79
C PHE A 97 -5.05 7.11 9.05
N VAL A 98 -5.51 6.18 8.23
CA VAL A 98 -6.62 6.41 7.30
C VAL A 98 -7.72 5.35 7.44
N LYS A 99 -8.94 5.75 7.13
CA LYS A 99 -10.12 4.90 7.06
C LYS A 99 -10.71 4.96 5.66
N MET A 100 -11.22 3.83 5.20
CA MET A 100 -11.95 3.75 3.95
C MET A 100 -13.41 4.13 4.17
N GLU A 101 -13.93 4.99 3.31
CA GLU A 101 -15.33 5.44 3.34
C GLU A 101 -15.92 5.34 1.93
N GLU A 102 -17.17 4.90 1.84
CA GLU A 102 -17.94 4.92 0.59
C GLU A 102 -18.75 6.22 0.52
N THR A 103 -18.70 6.89 -0.61
CA THR A 103 -19.45 8.12 -0.89
C THR A 103 -20.28 7.95 -2.17
N ASP A 104 -21.17 8.90 -2.45
CA ASP A 104 -21.97 8.89 -3.68
C ASP A 104 -21.09 8.97 -4.96
N ASP A 105 -19.89 9.56 -4.83
CA ASP A 105 -18.94 9.78 -5.94
C ASP A 105 -17.86 8.69 -6.02
N GLY A 106 -17.83 7.74 -5.09
CA GLY A 106 -16.87 6.63 -5.05
C GLY A 106 -16.28 6.37 -3.67
N THR A 107 -15.22 5.56 -3.64
CA THR A 107 -14.51 5.18 -2.41
C THR A 107 -13.37 6.15 -2.12
N ILE A 108 -13.28 6.61 -0.87
CA ILE A 108 -12.23 7.53 -0.41
C ILE A 108 -11.46 6.96 0.77
N LEU A 109 -10.25 7.46 0.97
CA LEU A 109 -9.50 7.34 2.20
C LEU A 109 -9.56 8.67 2.95
N MET A 110 -9.98 8.62 4.20
CA MET A 110 -10.04 9.77 5.11
C MET A 110 -9.03 9.58 6.23
N ARG A 111 -8.21 10.60 6.51
CA ARG A 111 -7.38 10.61 7.71
C ARG A 111 -8.26 10.59 8.94
N THR A 112 -7.79 9.97 10.02
CA THR A 112 -8.51 9.93 11.32
C THR A 112 -8.81 11.31 11.91
N GLU A 113 -8.07 12.34 11.48
CA GLU A 113 -8.30 13.76 11.80
C GLU A 113 -9.38 14.44 10.93
N GLY A 114 -10.03 13.71 10.01
CA GLY A 114 -11.16 14.19 9.20
C GLY A 114 -10.77 14.94 7.92
N LYS A 115 -9.52 14.82 7.45
CA LYS A 115 -9.09 15.37 6.16
C LYS A 115 -9.04 14.27 5.09
N LEU A 116 -9.43 14.62 3.87
CA LEU A 116 -9.26 13.74 2.71
C LEU A 116 -7.79 13.34 2.58
N PHE A 117 -7.56 12.04 2.50
CA PHE A 117 -6.26 11.47 2.20
C PHE A 117 -6.10 11.32 0.70
N ALA A 118 -6.99 10.51 0.08
CA ALA A 118 -6.98 10.24 -1.35
C ALA A 118 -8.34 9.65 -1.80
N GLU A 119 -8.61 9.75 -3.10
CA GLU A 119 -9.77 9.15 -3.77
C GLU A 119 -9.29 7.94 -4.58
N LYS A 120 -10.11 6.89 -4.66
CA LYS A 120 -9.78 5.72 -5.47
C LYS A 120 -9.87 6.07 -6.97
N GLN A 121 -8.86 5.68 -7.74
CA GLN A 121 -8.84 5.89 -9.19
C GLN A 121 -9.80 4.96 -9.93
#